data_AF-A0A804JBJ5-F1
#
_entry.id   AF-A0A804JBJ5-F1
#
_cell.length_a   1.000
_cell.length_b   1.000
_cell.length_c   1.000
_cell.angle_alpha   90.00
_cell.angle_beta   90.00
_cell.angle_gamma   90.00
#
_symmetry.space_group_name_H-M   'P 1'
#
loop_
_entity.id
_entity.type
_entity.pdbx_description
1 polymer ?
#
loop_
_entity_poly.entity_id
_entity_poly.type
_entity_poly.pdbx_seq_one_letter_code
_entity_poly.pdbx_strand_id
1 'polypeptide(L)'
;MNESQGYKYFVLRAQKIALSHGYEVINWEETFNNFGSQLSPKTVVHNWLGGGVAQKVVAAGLRCIVSNQDKWYLDHLDVPWQKFYMNEPLTNISTPEQQKLVIGGEVCMWGESIDASDIEQTIWPRAAAAAGNTGKN
;
A
#
# COMPACT_ATOMS: atom_id res chain seq x y z
N MET A 1 23.22 15.19 11.81
CA MET A 1 22.00 14.57 11.27
C MET A 1 22.38 13.18 10.82
N ASN A 2 21.78 12.14 11.41
CA ASN A 2 22.00 10.75 10.98
C ASN A 2 21.01 10.37 9.85
N GLU A 3 21.14 9.16 9.29
CA GLU A 3 20.35 8.71 8.15
C GLU A 3 18.83 8.76 8.42
N SER A 4 18.39 8.24 9.58
CA SER A 4 16.97 8.26 9.98
C SER A 4 16.42 9.68 10.13
N GLN A 5 17.21 10.60 10.71
CA GLN A 5 16.85 12.01 10.81
C GLN A 5 16.78 12.68 9.43
N GLY A 6 17.70 12.34 8.53
CA GLY A 6 17.73 12.85 7.16
C GLY A 6 16.51 12.40 6.36
N TYR A 7 16.20 11.10 6.39
CA TYR A 7 15.01 10.52 5.74
C TYR A 7 13.72 11.20 6.24
N LYS A 8 13.55 11.28 7.55
CA LYS A 8 12.38 11.94 8.16
C LYS A 8 12.26 13.41 7.77
N TYR A 9 13.35 14.16 7.85
CA TYR A 9 13.35 15.59 7.50
C TYR A 9 12.93 15.80 6.04
N PHE A 10 13.48 15.00 5.13
CA PHE A 10 13.16 15.09 3.70
C PHE A 10 11.67 14.79 3.45
N VAL A 11 11.17 13.66 3.95
CA VAL A 11 9.77 13.24 3.73
C VAL A 11 8.80 14.26 4.30
N LEU A 12 8.97 14.70 5.55
CA LEU A 12 8.04 15.66 6.17
C LEU A 12 8.08 17.02 5.48
N ARG A 13 9.24 17.45 4.96
CA ARG A 13 9.35 18.67 4.16
C ARG A 13 8.60 18.56 2.84
N ALA A 14 8.73 17.45 2.13
CA ALA A 14 8.00 17.19 0.89
C ALA A 14 6.48 17.12 1.13
N GLN A 15 6.05 16.42 2.19
CA GLN A 15 4.65 16.38 2.61
C GLN A 15 4.10 17.77 2.86
N LYS A 16 4.83 18.61 3.60
CA LYS A 16 4.39 19.98 3.91
C LYS A 16 4.15 20.80 2.64
N ILE A 17 5.00 20.65 1.62
CA ILE A 17 4.83 21.33 0.33
C ILE A 17 3.56 20.82 -0.36
N ALA A 18 3.40 19.50 -0.52
CA ALA A 18 2.21 18.91 -1.16
C ALA A 18 0.90 19.33 -0.45
N LEU A 19 0.88 19.26 0.88
CA LEU A 19 -0.25 19.67 1.70
C LEU A 19 -0.58 21.17 1.55
N SER A 20 0.44 22.02 1.38
CA SER A 20 0.22 23.47 1.16
C SER A 20 -0.48 23.79 -0.16
N HIS A 21 -0.44 22.87 -1.12
CA HIS A 21 -1.17 22.94 -2.39
C HIS A 21 -2.51 22.21 -2.37
N GLY A 22 -2.93 21.68 -1.21
CA GLY A 22 -4.20 20.97 -1.07
C GLY A 22 -4.19 19.52 -1.55
N TYR A 23 -3.01 18.98 -1.90
CA TYR A 23 -2.88 17.57 -2.26
C TYR A 23 -2.95 16.65 -1.04
N GLU A 24 -3.43 15.44 -1.25
CA GLU A 24 -3.27 14.33 -0.32
C GLU A 24 -1.96 13.59 -0.62
N VAL A 25 -1.28 13.10 0.42
CA VAL A 25 -0.02 12.40 0.26
C VAL A 25 -0.23 10.91 0.47
N ILE A 26 0.27 10.12 -0.47
CA ILE A 26 0.41 8.67 -0.33
C ILE A 26 1.89 8.35 -0.10
N ASN A 27 2.20 7.57 0.92
CA ASN A 27 3.57 7.12 1.18
C ASN A 27 3.61 5.62 1.44
N TRP A 28 4.71 4.98 1.04
CA TRP A 28 5.03 3.62 1.47
C TRP A 28 5.16 3.52 2.99
N GLU A 29 4.89 2.31 3.50
CA GLU A 29 4.79 2.01 4.93
C GLU A 29 6.01 2.35 5.79
N GLU A 30 7.20 2.47 5.21
CA GLU A 30 8.43 2.81 5.92
C GLU A 30 8.31 4.15 6.63
N THR A 31 7.57 5.10 6.04
CA THR A 31 7.29 6.40 6.68
C THR A 31 6.52 6.23 7.97
N PHE A 32 5.49 5.37 7.97
CA PHE A 32 4.70 5.03 9.15
C PHE A 32 5.51 4.24 10.18
N ASN A 33 6.27 3.24 9.73
CA ASN A 33 7.09 2.39 10.58
C ASN A 33 8.20 3.17 11.31
N ASN A 34 8.74 4.23 10.70
CA ASN A 34 9.82 5.03 11.29
C ASN A 34 9.31 6.23 12.11
N PHE A 35 8.27 6.93 11.65
CA PHE A 35 7.82 8.19 12.27
C PHE A 35 6.32 8.44 12.09
N GLY A 36 5.49 7.39 12.10
CA GLY A 36 4.04 7.48 11.88
C GLY A 36 3.31 8.50 12.76
N SER A 37 3.74 8.71 14.00
CA SER A 37 3.15 9.71 14.91
C SER A 37 3.37 11.17 14.49
N GLN A 38 4.27 11.42 13.54
CA GLN A 38 4.57 12.75 12.99
C GLN A 38 3.95 12.96 11.59
N LEU A 39 3.31 11.93 11.02
CA LEU A 39 2.64 12.06 9.73
C LEU A 39 1.38 12.93 9.88
N SER A 40 1.04 13.66 8.82
CA SER A 40 -0.25 14.36 8.77
C SER A 40 -1.39 13.35 8.85
N PRO A 41 -2.50 13.64 9.56
CA PRO A 41 -3.70 12.81 9.52
C PRO A 41 -4.31 12.63 8.12
N LYS A 42 -3.94 13.50 7.17
CA LYS A 42 -4.34 13.37 5.75
C LYS A 42 -3.52 12.34 4.98
N THR A 43 -2.41 11.84 5.54
CA THR A 43 -1.54 10.87 4.87
C THR A 43 -2.26 9.55 4.66
N VAL A 44 -2.15 8.98 3.47
CA VAL A 44 -2.53 7.60 3.18
C VAL A 44 -1.26 6.76 3.18
N VAL A 45 -1.27 5.65 3.91
CA VAL A 45 -0.14 4.72 3.97
C VAL A 45 -0.39 3.56 3.01
N HIS A 46 0.59 3.23 2.19
CA HIS A 46 0.54 2.10 1.26
C HIS A 46 1.37 0.95 1.82
N ASN A 47 0.67 -0.10 2.26
CA ASN A 47 1.27 -1.30 2.82
C ASN A 47 1.72 -2.26 1.72
N TRP A 48 3.00 -2.65 1.74
CA TRP A 48 3.59 -3.48 0.70
C TRP A 48 4.49 -4.61 1.21
N LEU A 49 5.25 -4.45 2.29
CA LEU A 49 6.22 -5.48 2.69
C LEU A 49 5.58 -6.71 3.34
N GLY A 50 4.66 -6.51 4.28
CA GLY A 50 4.17 -7.62 5.10
C GLY A 50 2.88 -7.34 5.84
N GLY A 51 2.34 -8.40 6.45
CA GLY A 51 1.08 -8.34 7.18
C GLY A 51 1.14 -7.49 8.45
N GLY A 52 -0.01 -6.93 8.84
CA GLY A 52 -0.21 -6.25 10.13
C GLY A 52 0.10 -4.76 10.15
N VAL A 53 0.82 -4.20 9.16
CA VAL A 53 1.00 -2.74 9.08
C VAL A 53 -0.33 -2.05 8.81
N ALA A 54 -1.16 -2.57 7.90
CA ALA A 54 -2.48 -2.02 7.63
C ALA A 54 -3.32 -1.89 8.91
N GLN A 55 -3.32 -2.92 9.77
CA GLN A 55 -3.99 -2.90 11.07
C GLN A 55 -3.47 -1.79 11.99
N LYS A 56 -2.14 -1.61 12.05
CA LYS A 56 -1.52 -0.54 12.87
C LYS A 56 -1.83 0.86 12.33
N VAL A 57 -1.85 1.03 11.01
CA VAL A 57 -2.17 2.29 10.32
C VAL A 57 -3.60 2.72 10.65
N VAL A 58 -4.58 1.82 10.47
CA VAL A 58 -5.98 2.15 10.77
C VAL A 58 -6.23 2.33 12.27
N ALA A 59 -5.51 1.60 13.13
CA ALA A 59 -5.55 1.81 14.58
C ALA A 59 -4.99 3.19 14.99
N ALA A 60 -4.05 3.74 14.20
CA ALA A 60 -3.54 5.10 14.37
C ALA A 60 -4.45 6.18 13.74
N GLY A 61 -5.59 5.80 13.14
CA GLY A 61 -6.55 6.72 12.53
C GLY A 61 -6.17 7.21 11.13
N LEU A 62 -5.19 6.57 10.48
CA LEU A 62 -4.74 6.90 9.13
C LEU A 62 -5.42 6.00 8.09
N ARG A 63 -5.56 6.50 6.87
CA ARG A 63 -6.06 5.72 5.72
C ARG A 63 -4.97 4.79 5.20
N CYS A 64 -5.36 3.64 4.67
CA CYS A 64 -4.47 2.62 4.15
C CYS A 64 -4.89 2.11 2.76
N ILE A 65 -3.91 1.96 1.87
CA ILE A 65 -3.99 1.14 0.65
C ILE A 65 -3.17 -0.13 0.90
N VAL A 66 -3.66 -1.28 0.44
CA VAL A 66 -2.98 -2.58 0.62
C VAL A 66 -2.48 -3.11 -0.72
N SER A 67 -1.23 -3.53 -0.77
CA SER A 67 -0.69 -4.38 -1.85
C SER A 67 -0.29 -5.74 -1.30
N ASN A 68 0.61 -5.77 -0.31
CA ASN A 68 1.24 -7.00 0.19
C ASN A 68 1.97 -7.78 -0.92
N GLN A 69 3.29 -7.64 -0.95
CA GLN A 69 4.18 -8.17 -1.98
C GLN A 69 4.11 -9.70 -2.14
N ASP A 70 3.74 -10.43 -1.09
CA ASP A 70 3.58 -11.89 -1.17
C ASP A 70 2.38 -12.32 -2.04
N LYS A 71 1.52 -11.36 -2.42
CA LYS A 71 0.24 -11.63 -3.08
C LYS A 71 -0.08 -10.72 -4.26
N TRP A 72 -0.04 -9.39 -4.12
CA TRP A 72 -0.44 -8.46 -5.20
C TRP A 72 0.73 -7.82 -5.95
N TYR A 73 1.90 -8.45 -5.96
CA TYR A 73 3.01 -8.07 -6.85
C TYR A 73 3.03 -9.00 -8.05
N LEU A 74 2.77 -8.44 -9.23
CA LEU A 74 2.68 -9.12 -10.51
C LEU A 74 4.07 -9.48 -11.06
N ASP A 75 5.10 -8.72 -10.72
CA ASP A 75 6.50 -9.00 -11.03
C ASP A 75 7.03 -10.24 -10.30
N HIS A 76 6.35 -10.71 -9.24
CA HIS A 76 6.59 -12.03 -8.64
C HIS A 76 5.94 -13.13 -9.49
N LEU A 77 6.65 -13.59 -10.51
CA LEU A 77 6.12 -14.50 -11.55
C LEU A 77 5.70 -15.89 -11.03
N ASP A 78 6.21 -16.31 -9.87
CA ASP A 78 5.90 -17.59 -9.22
C ASP A 78 4.58 -17.54 -8.41
N VAL A 79 3.99 -16.36 -8.23
CA VAL A 79 2.74 -16.18 -7.48
C VAL A 79 1.54 -16.42 -8.40
N PRO A 80 0.74 -17.50 -8.16
CA PRO A 80 -0.40 -17.83 -9.01
C PRO A 80 -1.62 -16.95 -8.70
N TRP A 81 -2.52 -16.80 -9.66
CA TRP A 81 -3.71 -15.92 -9.55
C TRP A 81 -4.60 -16.24 -8.33
N GLN A 82 -4.63 -17.48 -7.86
CA GLN A 82 -5.40 -17.89 -6.68
C GLN A 82 -4.91 -17.14 -5.43
N LYS A 83 -3.60 -16.88 -5.29
CA LYS A 83 -3.08 -16.10 -4.17
C LYS A 83 -3.50 -14.63 -4.23
N PHE A 84 -3.61 -14.07 -5.44
CA PHE A 84 -4.15 -12.72 -5.66
C PHE A 84 -5.62 -12.65 -5.23
N TYR A 85 -6.43 -13.61 -5.66
CA TYR A 85 -7.85 -13.68 -5.30
C TYR A 85 -8.08 -13.90 -3.80
N MET A 86 -7.26 -14.71 -3.14
CA MET A 86 -7.39 -15.00 -1.70
C MET A 86 -6.79 -13.91 -0.80
N ASN A 87 -6.31 -12.79 -1.34
CA ASN A 87 -5.79 -11.71 -0.52
C ASN A 87 -6.93 -10.89 0.10
N GLU A 88 -7.09 -10.97 1.42
CA GLU A 88 -8.08 -10.22 2.18
C GLU A 88 -7.48 -8.94 2.79
N PRO A 89 -7.81 -7.73 2.28
CA PRO A 89 -7.23 -6.46 2.75
C PRO A 89 -7.59 -6.12 4.20
N LEU A 90 -8.72 -6.64 4.71
CA LEU A 90 -9.19 -6.39 6.06
C LEU A 90 -8.67 -7.43 7.07
N THR A 91 -7.69 -8.25 6.68
CA THR A 91 -7.09 -9.26 7.58
C THR A 91 -6.66 -8.61 8.90
N ASN A 92 -7.17 -9.13 10.02
CA ASN A 92 -6.95 -8.63 11.39
C ASN A 92 -7.54 -7.23 11.71
N ILE A 93 -8.45 -6.70 10.89
CA ILE A 93 -9.16 -5.44 11.12
C ILE A 93 -10.65 -5.75 11.32
N SER A 94 -11.11 -5.76 12.57
CA SER A 94 -12.46 -6.21 12.93
C SER A 94 -13.47 -5.08 13.20
N THR A 95 -13.01 -3.86 13.51
CA THR A 95 -13.93 -2.75 13.82
C THR A 95 -14.38 -2.03 12.54
N PRO A 96 -15.69 -1.80 12.33
CA PRO A 96 -16.19 -1.14 11.12
C PRO A 96 -15.57 0.24 10.86
N GLU A 97 -15.27 0.98 11.94
CA GLU A 97 -14.63 2.29 11.85
C GLU A 97 -13.20 2.19 11.28
N GLN A 98 -12.44 1.18 11.69
CA GLN A 98 -11.10 0.94 11.15
C GLN A 98 -11.14 0.32 9.76
N GLN A 99 -12.12 -0.53 9.45
CA GLN A 99 -12.30 -1.10 8.12
C GLN A 99 -12.51 -0.01 7.06
N LYS A 100 -13.29 1.03 7.38
CA LYS A 100 -13.49 2.21 6.50
C LYS A 100 -12.21 2.99 6.20
N LEU A 101 -11.17 2.85 7.01
CA LEU A 101 -9.88 3.48 6.76
C LEU A 101 -9.02 2.69 5.76
N VAL A 102 -9.35 1.42 5.49
CA VAL A 102 -8.78 0.69 4.34
C VAL A 102 -9.56 1.10 3.10
N ILE A 103 -8.97 1.95 2.27
CA ILE A 103 -9.68 2.60 1.15
C ILE A 103 -9.58 1.82 -0.17
N GLY A 104 -8.83 0.72 -0.18
CA GLY A 104 -8.70 -0.14 -1.36
C GLY A 104 -7.38 -0.89 -1.39
N GLY A 105 -7.05 -1.35 -2.60
CA GLY A 105 -5.86 -2.13 -2.85
C GLY A 105 -5.28 -1.88 -4.22
N GLU A 106 -3.97 -2.12 -4.36
CA GLU A 106 -3.26 -1.99 -5.63
C GLU A 106 -2.50 -3.27 -5.95
N VAL A 107 -2.62 -3.72 -7.20
CA VAL A 107 -1.72 -4.71 -7.79
C VAL A 107 -0.55 -3.99 -8.44
N CYS A 108 0.67 -4.32 -8.03
CA CYS A 108 1.87 -3.64 -8.48
C CYS A 108 2.56 -4.49 -9.54
N MET A 109 2.98 -3.87 -10.65
CA MET A 109 3.84 -4.49 -11.65
C MET A 109 5.11 -3.65 -11.74
N TRP A 110 6.17 -4.07 -11.05
CA TRP A 110 7.45 -3.37 -11.11
C TRP A 110 8.21 -3.67 -12.41
N GLY A 111 9.07 -2.72 -12.82
CA GLY A 111 9.61 -2.61 -14.18
C GLY A 111 10.92 -3.37 -14.44
N GLU A 112 11.48 -4.08 -13.46
CA GLU A 112 12.86 -4.58 -13.48
C GLU A 112 13.11 -5.64 -14.56
N SER A 113 12.09 -6.45 -14.87
CA SER A 113 12.19 -7.59 -15.78
C SER A 113 11.05 -7.68 -16.79
N ILE A 114 10.35 -6.58 -17.04
CA ILE A 114 9.18 -6.52 -17.93
C ILE A 114 9.36 -5.38 -18.92
N ASP A 115 8.84 -5.56 -20.12
CA ASP A 115 8.71 -4.49 -21.10
C ASP A 115 7.41 -4.61 -21.91
N ALA A 116 7.31 -3.85 -23.00
CA ALA A 116 6.12 -3.86 -23.85
C ALA A 116 5.84 -5.22 -24.52
N SER A 117 6.82 -6.14 -24.56
CA SER A 117 6.68 -7.45 -25.18
C SER A 117 5.91 -8.46 -24.32
N ASP A 118 5.90 -8.29 -23.00
CA ASP A 118 5.34 -9.27 -22.06
C ASP A 118 4.41 -8.68 -20.98
N ILE A 119 4.30 -7.35 -20.86
CA ILE A 119 3.49 -6.67 -19.83
C ILE A 119 2.05 -7.18 -19.73
N GLU A 120 1.34 -7.35 -20.85
CA GLU A 120 -0.06 -7.77 -20.85
C GLU A 120 -0.23 -9.22 -20.36
N GLN A 121 0.69 -10.11 -20.74
CA GLN A 121 0.65 -11.52 -20.36
C GLN A 121 1.05 -11.72 -18.90
N THR A 122 1.87 -10.81 -18.36
CA THR A 122 2.25 -10.84 -16.95
C THR A 122 1.15 -10.28 -16.06
N ILE A 123 0.48 -9.20 -16.48
CA ILE A 123 -0.60 -8.56 -15.71
C ILE A 123 -1.86 -9.43 -15.68
N TRP A 124 -2.31 -9.90 -16.84
CA TRP A 124 -3.59 -10.61 -16.97
C TRP A 124 -3.39 -12.13 -17.02
N PRO A 125 -4.23 -12.92 -16.32
CA PRO A 125 -5.45 -12.54 -15.60
C PRO A 125 -5.25 -12.23 -14.10
N ARG A 126 -4.01 -12.18 -13.60
CA ARG A 126 -3.73 -12.07 -12.14
C ARG A 126 -4.26 -10.77 -11.53
N ALA A 127 -4.17 -9.65 -12.25
CA ALA A 127 -4.77 -8.39 -11.82
C ALA A 127 -6.31 -8.48 -11.67
N ALA A 128 -6.99 -9.18 -12.59
CA ALA A 128 -8.44 -9.39 -12.51
C ALA A 128 -8.84 -10.24 -11.29
N ALA A 129 -8.01 -11.22 -10.93
CA ALA A 129 -8.23 -12.04 -9.75
C ALA A 129 -8.22 -11.21 -8.45
N ALA A 130 -7.33 -10.22 -8.33
CA ALA A 130 -7.34 -9.29 -7.18
C ALA A 130 -8.63 -8.46 -7.11
N ALA A 131 -9.06 -7.90 -8.25
CA ALA A 131 -10.26 -7.06 -8.32
C ALA A 131 -11.55 -7.82 -7.93
N GLY A 132 -11.64 -9.11 -8.28
CA GLY A 132 -12.78 -9.96 -7.92
C GLY A 132 -12.95 -10.17 -6.41
N ASN A 133 -11.91 -9.94 -5.60
CA ASN A 133 -11.99 -10.03 -4.14
C ASN A 133 -12.24 -8.68 -3.47
N THR A 134 -11.67 -7.58 -3.98
CA THR A 134 -11.82 -6.24 -3.40
C THR A 134 -13.24 -5.68 -3.47
N GLY A 135 -14.08 -6.19 -4.39
CA GLY A 135 -15.48 -5.74 -4.56
C GLY A 135 -16.51 -6.42 -3.67
N LYS A 136 -16.10 -7.21 -2.67
CA LYS A 136 -17.02 -7.98 -1.80
C LYS A 136 -17.30 -7.33 -0.43
N ASN A 137 -16.72 -6.17 -0.16
CA ASN A 137 -16.86 -5.44 1.11
C ASN A 137 -17.86 -4.30 1.00
#